data_AF-A0A7C6FAF4-F1
#
_entry.id   AF-A0A7C6FAF4-F1
#
_cell.length_a   1.000
_cell.length_b   1.000
_cell.length_c   1.000
_cell.angle_alpha   90.00
_cell.angle_beta   90.00
_cell.angle_gamma   90.00
#
_symmetry.space_group_name_H-M   'P 1'
#
loop_
_entity.id
_entity.type
_entity.pdbx_description
1 polymer ?
#
loop_
_entity_poly.entity_id
_entity_poly.type
_entity_poly.pdbx_seq_one_letter_code
_entity_poly.pdbx_strand_id
1 'polypeptide(L)'
;MLKRLIFISMFCMTFAHSLVIETDKEIYAVEEEITVTLQALQGEANEWLALFPAESDNDFGNIVTWQLTGSTVNAEVTLNAP
;
A
#
# COMPACT_ATOMS: atom_id res chain seq x y z
N MET A 1 53.89 17.58 -15.95
CA MET A 1 52.50 17.62 -16.45
C MET A 1 51.57 17.11 -15.34
N LEU A 2 50.73 17.97 -14.78
CA LEU A 2 49.86 17.62 -13.65
C LEU A 2 48.55 17.00 -14.19
N LYS A 3 48.37 15.69 -14.00
CA LYS A 3 47.13 14.99 -14.38
C LYS A 3 46.02 15.35 -13.37
N ARG A 4 45.01 16.10 -13.81
CA ARG A 4 43.83 16.41 -13.00
C ARG A 4 42.91 15.19 -13.01
N LEU A 5 42.68 14.61 -11.83
CA LEU A 5 41.68 13.58 -11.62
C LEU A 5 40.34 14.27 -11.33
N ILE A 6 39.28 13.92 -12.06
CA ILE A 6 37.92 14.38 -11.78
C ILE A 6 37.20 13.25 -11.04
N PHE A 7 36.73 13.52 -9.81
CA PHE A 7 35.83 12.64 -9.08
C PHE A 7 34.39 13.05 -9.40
N ILE A 8 33.60 12.14 -9.97
CA ILE A 8 32.15 12.30 -10.10
C ILE A 8 31.54 11.58 -8.90
N SER A 9 31.01 12.34 -7.95
CA SER A 9 30.27 11.79 -6.81
C SER A 9 28.81 11.59 -7.22
N MET A 10 28.33 10.35 -7.15
CA MET A 10 26.92 10.02 -7.36
C MET A 10 26.20 10.08 -6.01
N PHE A 11 25.46 11.17 -5.80
CA PHE A 11 24.56 11.30 -4.65
C PHE A 11 23.25 10.58 -4.99
N CYS A 12 23.00 9.43 -4.35
CA CYS A 12 21.73 8.73 -4.45
C CYS A 12 20.85 9.16 -3.28
N MET A 13 19.82 9.96 -3.55
CA MET A 13 18.80 10.33 -2.56
C MET A 13 17.69 9.28 -2.58
N THR A 14 17.56 8.50 -1.52
CA THR A 14 16.45 7.55 -1.39
C THR A 14 15.22 8.31 -0.91
N PHE A 15 14.17 8.37 -1.73
CA PHE A 15 12.86 8.82 -1.26
C PHE A 15 12.27 7.72 -0.37
N ALA A 16 11.83 8.10 0.84
CA ALA A 16 11.02 7.20 1.65
C ALA A 16 9.72 6.93 0.88
N HIS A 17 9.48 5.66 0.53
CA HIS A 17 8.27 5.22 -0.13
C HIS A 17 7.27 4.81 0.96
N SER A 18 6.41 5.74 1.36
CA SER A 18 5.37 5.46 2.34
C SER A 18 4.11 4.98 1.62
N LEU A 19 3.64 3.78 1.97
CA LEU A 19 2.36 3.26 1.54
C LEU A 19 1.25 4.22 1.99
N VAL A 20 0.39 4.60 1.05
CA VAL A 20 -0.82 5.39 1.33
C VAL A 20 -2.01 4.47 1.25
N ILE A 21 -2.86 4.51 2.27
CA ILE A 21 -4.14 3.80 2.34
C ILE A 21 -5.20 4.80 2.77
N GLU A 22 -6.17 5.04 1.90
CA GLU A 22 -7.27 5.97 2.18
C GLU A 22 -8.60 5.29 1.85
N THR A 23 -9.53 5.34 2.79
CA THR A 23 -10.92 4.94 2.58
C THR A 23 -11.74 6.16 2.15
N ASP A 24 -12.80 5.96 1.36
CA ASP A 24 -13.65 7.05 0.90
C ASP A 24 -14.50 7.70 2.01
N LYS A 25 -14.70 6.98 3.13
CA LYS A 25 -15.45 7.42 4.32
C LYS A 25 -14.80 6.90 5.61
N GLU A 26 -15.21 7.49 6.73
CA GLU A 26 -14.81 7.04 8.07
C GLU A 26 -15.77 6.00 8.66
N ILE A 27 -17.04 6.01 8.25
CA ILE A 27 -18.10 5.15 8.79
C ILE A 27 -18.96 4.63 7.64
N TYR A 28 -19.25 3.32 7.69
CA TYR A 28 -20.00 2.59 6.68
C TYR A 28 -21.20 1.89 7.32
N ALA A 29 -22.30 1.78 6.58
CA ALA A 29 -23.36 0.84 6.91
C ALA A 29 -22.90 -0.60 6.63
N VAL A 30 -23.57 -1.56 7.27
CA VAL A 30 -23.37 -2.99 7.01
C VAL A 30 -23.62 -3.29 5.52
N GLU A 31 -22.74 -4.09 4.90
CA GLU A 31 -22.72 -4.42 3.46
C GLU A 31 -22.50 -3.23 2.51
N GLU A 32 -22.21 -2.03 3.02
CA GLU A 32 -21.83 -0.90 2.17
C GLU A 32 -20.44 -1.13 1.56
N GLU A 33 -20.27 -0.72 0.30
CA GLU A 33 -18.98 -0.76 -0.38
C GLU A 33 -18.00 0.24 0.24
N ILE A 34 -16.82 -0.27 0.60
CA ILE A 34 -15.65 0.49 1.04
C ILE A 34 -14.74 0.63 -0.18
N THR A 35 -14.55 1.85 -0.67
CA THR A 35 -13.55 2.12 -1.71
C THR A 35 -12.24 2.51 -1.05
N VAL A 36 -11.19 1.72 -1.30
CA VAL A 36 -9.84 1.94 -0.75
C VAL A 36 -8.89 2.34 -1.87
N THR A 37 -8.33 3.54 -1.75
CA THR A 37 -7.26 4.02 -2.61
C THR A 37 -5.92 3.64 -2.00
N LEU A 38 -5.12 2.90 -2.76
CA LEU A 38 -3.78 2.47 -2.42
C LEU A 38 -2.78 3.12 -3.36
N GLN A 39 -1.72 3.72 -2.82
CA GLN A 39 -0.62 4.28 -3.60
C GLN A 39 0.69 3.84 -3.00
N ALA A 40 1.73 3.79 -3.81
CA ALA A 40 3.06 3.38 -3.37
C ALA A 40 3.09 1.89 -2.90
N LEU A 41 2.43 1.02 -3.66
CA LEU A 41 2.60 -0.44 -3.59
C LEU A 41 3.90 -0.85 -4.30
N GLN A 42 4.42 -2.04 -3.96
CA GLN A 42 5.64 -2.55 -4.60
C GLN A 42 5.39 -3.02 -6.04
N GLY A 43 4.14 -3.31 -6.40
CA GLY A 43 3.74 -3.79 -7.72
C GLY A 43 3.88 -5.30 -7.87
N GLU A 44 3.89 -6.03 -6.76
CA GLU A 44 4.05 -7.49 -6.74
C GLU A 44 2.70 -8.18 -6.92
N ALA A 45 2.66 -9.25 -7.71
CA ALA A 45 1.41 -9.93 -8.07
C ALA A 45 0.63 -10.51 -6.88
N ASN A 46 1.31 -10.75 -5.76
CA ASN A 46 0.76 -11.35 -4.56
C ASN A 46 0.47 -10.32 -3.46
N GLU A 47 0.47 -9.02 -3.77
CA GLU A 47 0.02 -8.00 -2.82
C GLU A 47 -1.51 -8.06 -2.65
N TRP A 48 -1.96 -7.84 -1.42
CA TRP A 48 -3.37 -7.89 -1.02
C TRP A 48 -3.68 -6.85 0.05
N LEU A 49 -4.95 -6.49 0.14
CA LEU A 49 -5.55 -5.66 1.16
C LEU A 49 -6.55 -6.52 1.96
N ALA A 50 -6.56 -6.39 3.28
CA ALA A 50 -7.55 -7.05 4.13
C ALA A 50 -8.12 -6.12 5.19
N LEU A 51 -9.35 -6.41 5.59
CA LEU A 51 -10.06 -5.78 6.69
C LEU A 51 -9.96 -6.66 7.94
N PHE A 52 -9.62 -6.04 9.06
CA PHE A 52 -9.53 -6.67 10.38
C PHE A 52 -10.41 -5.92 11.38
N PRO A 53 -10.95 -6.58 12.41
CA PRO A 53 -11.56 -5.88 13.54
C PRO A 53 -10.55 -4.91 14.18
N ALA A 54 -11.03 -3.74 14.61
CA ALA A 54 -10.19 -2.83 15.36
C ALA A 54 -9.62 -3.51 16.61
N GLU A 55 -8.36 -3.20 16.94
CA GLU A 55 -7.61 -3.77 18.07
C GLU A 55 -7.31 -5.27 18.00
N SER A 56 -7.61 -5.97 16.90
CA SER A 56 -7.09 -7.33 16.69
C SER A 56 -5.62 -7.29 16.22
N ASP A 57 -4.92 -8.40 16.38
CA ASP A 57 -3.66 -8.60 15.64
C ASP A 57 -3.95 -8.82 14.14
N ASN A 58 -2.88 -8.92 13.35
CA ASN A 58 -2.92 -9.16 11.91
C ASN A 58 -2.81 -10.65 11.54
N ASP A 59 -3.21 -11.57 12.44
CA ASP A 59 -3.26 -12.99 12.11
C ASP A 59 -4.34 -13.25 11.03
N PHE A 60 -4.06 -14.16 10.10
CA PHE A 60 -4.97 -14.53 9.01
C PHE A 60 -6.34 -14.99 9.50
N GLY A 61 -6.41 -15.58 10.70
CA GLY A 61 -7.67 -16.00 11.33
C GLY A 61 -8.62 -14.85 11.67
N ASN A 62 -8.11 -13.61 11.73
CA ASN A 62 -8.89 -12.42 12.07
C ASN A 62 -9.34 -11.63 10.83
N ILE A 63 -9.01 -12.08 9.61
CA ILE A 63 -9.44 -11.42 8.38
C ILE A 63 -10.96 -11.52 8.24
N VAL A 64 -11.62 -10.36 8.14
CA VAL A 64 -13.05 -10.25 7.84
C VAL A 64 -13.29 -10.45 6.35
N THR A 65 -12.53 -9.73 5.52
CA THR A 65 -12.56 -9.81 4.06
C THR A 65 -11.24 -9.32 3.49
N TRP A 66 -10.92 -9.71 2.26
CA TRP A 66 -9.66 -9.34 1.60
C TRP A 66 -9.78 -9.40 0.08
N GLN A 67 -8.87 -8.70 -0.61
CA GLN A 67 -8.75 -8.68 -2.06
C GLN A 67 -7.29 -8.57 -2.48
N LEU A 68 -6.93 -9.15 -3.63
CA LEU A 68 -5.64 -8.90 -4.28
C LEU A 68 -5.61 -7.50 -4.85
N THR A 69 -4.49 -6.80 -4.71
CA THR A 69 -4.24 -5.50 -5.37
C THR A 69 -3.72 -5.69 -6.80
N GLY A 70 -3.13 -6.85 -7.07
CA GLY A 70 -2.46 -7.17 -8.34
C GLY A 70 -1.11 -6.46 -8.51
N SER A 71 -0.50 -6.63 -9.68
CA SER A 71 0.84 -6.08 -10.01
C SER A 71 0.81 -4.59 -10.37
N THR A 72 0.28 -3.75 -9.49
CA THR A 72 0.19 -2.30 -9.69
C THR A 72 0.84 -1.54 -8.55
N VAL A 73 1.37 -0.36 -8.86
CA VAL A 73 1.93 0.58 -7.87
C VAL A 73 0.84 1.46 -7.24
N ASN A 74 -0.31 1.58 -7.90
CA ASN A 74 -1.50 2.28 -7.42
C ASN A 74 -2.74 1.42 -7.70
N ALA A 75 -3.59 1.21 -6.71
CA ALA A 75 -4.79 0.41 -6.84
C ALA A 75 -6.00 1.11 -6.25
N GLU A 76 -7.17 0.81 -6.80
CA GLU A 76 -8.45 1.05 -6.14
C GLU A 76 -9.05 -0.32 -5.86
N VAL A 77 -9.36 -0.60 -4.59
CA VAL A 77 -9.87 -1.89 -4.14
C VAL A 77 -11.21 -1.68 -3.47
N THR A 78 -12.18 -2.51 -3.80
CA THR A 78 -13.51 -2.50 -3.17
C THR A 78 -13.64 -3.68 -2.22
N LEU A 79 -14.02 -3.39 -0.98
CA LEU A 79 -14.42 -4.38 0.03
C LEU A 79 -15.86 -4.10 0.45
N ASN A 80 -16.53 -5.09 1.05
CA ASN A 80 -17.83 -4.88 1.67
C ASN A 80 -17.63 -4.76 3.18
N ALA A 81 -18.27 -3.76 3.79
CA ALA A 81 -18.32 -3.64 5.24
C ALA A 81 -19.07 -4.84 5.87
N PRO A 82 -18.58 -5.40 6.98
CA PRO A 82 -19.23 -6.52 7.68
C PRO A 82 -20.55 -6.14 8.37
#